data_AF-A0A0C3P9M2-F1
#
_entry.id   AF-A0A0C3P9M2-F1
#
_cell.length_a   1.000
_cell.length_b   1.000
_cell.length_c   1.000
_cell.angle_alpha   90.00
_cell.angle_beta   90.00
_cell.angle_gamma   90.00
#
_symmetry.space_group_name_H-M   'P 1'
#
loop_
_entity.id
_entity.type
_entity.pdbx_description
1 polymer ?
#
loop_
_entity_poly.entity_id
_entity_poly.type
_entity_poly.pdbx_seq_one_letter_code
_entity_poly.pdbx_strand_id
1 'polypeptide(L)' 'MILDKVFYGVLDQGKGRLLVFDEPEVDDMCGPAIDTVEQVGKVVGSLYAKKVKIAQRVVL' A
#
# COMPACT_ATOMS: atom_id res chain seq x y z
N MET A 1 22.80 -12.16 2.18
CA MET A 1 22.14 -13.09 1.25
C MET A 1 20.62 -12.96 1.27
N ILE A 2 19.91 -13.15 2.39
CA ILE A 2 18.44 -12.94 2.45
C ILE A 2 18.09 -11.45 2.25
N LEU A 3 18.72 -10.53 3.00
CA LEU A 3 18.47 -9.08 2.86
C LEU A 3 18.89 -8.53 1.51
N ASP A 4 19.96 -9.09 0.94
CA ASP A 4 20.47 -8.75 -0.39
C ASP A 4 19.68 -9.45 -1.52
N LYS A 5 18.64 -10.23 -1.18
CA LYS A 5 17.81 -11.01 -2.12
C LYS A 5 18.60 -11.98 -3.03
N VAL A 6 19.71 -12.53 -2.55
CA VAL A 6 20.45 -13.60 -3.24
C VAL A 6 19.63 -14.89 -3.29
N PHE A 7 18.76 -15.12 -2.30
CA PHE A 7 17.71 -16.14 -2.30
C PHE A 7 16.60 -15.73 -1.32
N TYR A 8 15.41 -16.34 -1.46
CA TYR A 8 14.26 -16.08 -0.60
C TYR A 8 14.23 -17.07 0.56
N GLY A 9 14.15 -16.56 1.79
CA GLY A 9 14.26 -17.40 2.97
C GLY A 9 14.06 -16.66 4.28
N VAL A 10 13.87 -17.42 5.36
CA VAL A 10 13.71 -16.91 6.72
C VAL A 10 14.57 -17.72 7.68
N LEU A 11 15.25 -17.03 8.60
CA LEU A 11 15.97 -17.65 9.70
C LEU A 11 15.04 -17.87 10.90
N ASP A 12 14.78 -19.14 11.23
CA ASP A 12 14.12 -19.56 12.47
C ASP A 12 15.18 -19.80 13.55
N GLN A 13 15.54 -18.73 14.26
CA GLN A 13 16.58 -18.77 15.30
C GLN A 13 16.15 -19.58 16.53
N GLY A 14 14.86 -19.63 16.84
CA GLY A 14 14.34 -20.40 17.98
C GLY A 14 14.56 -21.91 17.83
N LYS A 15 14.72 -22.38 16.59
CA LYS A 15 14.96 -23.80 16.27
C LYS A 15 16.26 -24.04 15.53
N GLY A 16 17.08 -22.99 15.33
CA GLY A 16 18.37 -23.07 14.64
C GLY A 16 18.28 -23.49 13.18
N ARG A 17 17.23 -23.08 12.45
CA ARG A 17 16.99 -23.49 11.06
C ARG A 17 16.94 -22.33 10.09
N LEU A 18 17.30 -22.62 8.85
CA LEU A 18 17.09 -21.77 7.69
C LEU A 18 15.99 -22.40 6.82
N LEU A 19 14.92 -21.65 6.57
CA LEU A 19 13.90 -22.02 5.60
C LEU A 19 14.19 -21.29 4.30
N VAL A 20 14.24 -22.01 3.19
CA VAL A 20 14.45 -21.48 1.84
C VAL A 20 13.18 -21.72 1.03
N PHE A 21 12.79 -20.73 0.25
CA PHE A 21 11.59 -20.76 -0.58
C PHE A 21 11.96 -20.49 -2.03
N ASP A 22 11.03 -20.82 -2.93
CA ASP A 22 11.06 -20.35 -4.30
C ASP A 22 10.88 -18.82 -4.35
N GLU A 23 11.16 -18.24 -5.52
CA GLU A 23 10.89 -16.84 -5.76
C GLU A 23 9.39 -16.55 -5.56
N PRO A 24 9.03 -15.55 -4.74
CA PRO A 24 7.64 -15.19 -4.54
C PRO A 24 7.05 -14.65 -5.84
N GLU A 25 5.91 -15.19 -6.23
CA GLU A 25 5.09 -14.60 -7.29
C GLU A 25 4.54 -13.25 -6.80
N VAL A 26 4.72 -12.23 -7.62
CA VAL A 26 4.15 -10.90 -7.35
C VAL A 26 2.67 -10.93 -7.71
N ASP A 27 1.82 -10.54 -6.76
CA ASP A 27 0.41 -10.29 -7.05
C ASP A 27 0.24 -8.92 -7.72
N ASP A 28 -0.07 -8.95 -9.02
CA ASP A 28 -0.27 -7.77 -9.85
C ASP A 28 -1.52 -6.95 -9.47
N MET A 29 -2.43 -7.48 -8.64
CA MET A 29 -3.69 -6.80 -8.28
C MET A 29 -3.59 -5.95 -7.02
N CYS A 30 -2.73 -6.32 -6.07
CA CYS A 30 -2.64 -5.65 -4.77
C CYS A 30 -2.19 -4.19 -4.91
N GLY A 31 -1.18 -3.92 -5.75
CA GLY A 31 -0.72 -2.56 -6.04
C GLY A 31 -1.83 -1.66 -6.62
N PRO A 32 -2.42 -2.02 -7.77
CA PRO A 32 -3.53 -1.27 -8.36
C PRO A 32 -4.73 -1.08 -7.44
N ALA A 33 -5.04 -2.07 -6.58
CA ALA A 33 -6.11 -1.95 -5.59
C ALA A 33 -5.81 -0.85 -4.55
N ILE A 34 -4.58 -0.81 -4.03
CA ILE A 34 -4.13 0.24 -3.10
C ILE A 34 -4.17 1.61 -3.78
N ASP A 35 -3.65 1.71 -5.00
CA ASP A 35 -3.66 2.95 -5.77
C ASP A 35 -5.08 3.46 -5.99
N THR A 36 -6.03 2.56 -6.28
CA THR A 36 -7.44 2.90 -6.46
C THR A 36 -8.03 3.51 -5.19
N VAL A 37 -7.77 2.90 -4.02
CA VAL A 37 -8.23 3.44 -2.73
C VAL A 37 -7.62 4.81 -2.45
N GLU A 38 -6.34 5.02 -2.78
CA GLU A 38 -5.69 6.33 -2.65
C GLU A 38 -6.37 7.40 -3.54
N GLN A 39 -6.70 7.07 -4.79
CA GLN A 39 -7.39 7.98 -5.70
C GLN A 39 -8.80 8.33 -5.20
N VAL A 40 -9.52 7.36 -4.64
CA VAL A 40 -10.84 7.62 -4.00
C VAL A 40 -10.68 8.63 -2.87
N GLY A 41 -9.65 8.49 -2.03
CA GLY A 41 -9.35 9.46 -0.96
C GLY A 41 -9.13 10.88 -1.49
N LYS A 42 -8.38 11.05 -2.58
CA LYS A 42 -8.16 12.35 -3.24
C LYS A 42 -9.46 12.97 -3.75
N VAL A 43 -10.33 12.16 -4.36
CA VAL A 43 -11.64 12.62 -4.84
C VAL A 43 -12.53 13.10 -3.68
N VAL A 44 -12.61 12.33 -2.59
CA VAL A 44 -13.39 12.71 -1.40
C VAL A 44 -12.87 14.02 -0.81
N GLY A 45 -11.54 14.17 -0.66
CA GLY A 45 -10.92 15.41 -0.20
C GLY A 45 -11.25 16.61 -1.09
N SER A 46 -11.21 16.43 -2.41
CA SER A 46 -11.57 17.47 -3.39
C SER A 46 -13.04 17.90 -3.25
N LEU A 47 -13.96 16.94 -3.09
CA LEU A 47 -15.38 17.21 -2.92
C LEU A 47 -15.66 17.98 -1.64
N TYR A 48 -14.98 17.63 -0.53
CA TYR A 48 -15.10 18.37 0.73
C TYR A 48 -14.61 19.82 0.59
N ALA A 49 -13.42 20.02 0.00
CA ALA A 49 -12.88 21.36 -0.24
C ALA A 49 -13.81 22.23 -1.10
N LYS A 50 -14.43 21.65 -2.14
CA LYS A 50 -15.43 22.33 -2.97
C LYS A 50 -16.68 22.71 -2.18
N LYS A 51 -17.22 21.79 -1.36
CA LYS A 51 -18.38 22.04 -0.49
C LYS A 51 -18.13 23.21 0.47
N VAL A 52 -16.99 23.23 1.14
CA VAL A 52 -16.59 24.32 2.06
C VAL A 52 -16.54 25.66 1.34
N LYS A 53 -15.91 25.70 0.15
CA LYS A 53 -15.82 26.92 -0.66
C LYS A 53 -17.20 27.43 -1.11
N ILE A 54 -18.13 26.54 -1.44
CA ILE A 54 -19.51 26.92 -1.80
C ILE A 54 -20.24 27.46 -0.57
N ALA A 55 -20.14 26.80 0.58
CA ALA A 55 -20.78 27.26 1.81
C ALA A 55 -20.30 28.67 2.21
N GLN A 56 -19.00 28.93 2.13
CA GLN A 56 -18.43 30.26 2.41
C GLN A 56 -18.97 31.36 1.48
N ARG A 57 -19.30 31.02 0.22
CA ARG A 57 -19.88 31.98 -0.74
C ARG A 57 -21.34 32.33 -0.49
N VAL A 58 -22.07 31.48 0.23
CA VAL A 58 -23.51 31.68 0.50
C VAL A 58 -23.75 32.46 1.80
N VAL A 59 -22.73 32.58 2.65
CA VAL A 59 -22.79 33.27 3.95
C VAL A 59 -22.30 34.74 3.87
N LEU A 60 -21.79 35.16 2.70
CA LEU A 60 -21.42 36.54 2.38
C LEU A 60 -22.44 37.15 1.40
#